data_AF-A0ABD3RMI1-F1
#
_entry.id   AF-A0ABD3RMI1-F1
#
_cell.length_a   1.000
_cell.length_b   1.000
_cell.length_c   1.000
_cell.angle_alpha   90.00
_cell.angle_beta   90.00
_cell.angle_gamma   90.00
#
_symmetry.space_group_name_H-M   'P 1'
#
loop_
_entity.id
_entity.type
_entity.pdbx_description
1 polymer ?
#
loop_
_entity_poly.entity_id
_entity_poly.type
_entity_poly.pdbx_seq_one_letter_code
_entity_poly.pdbx_strand_id
1 'polypeptide(L)'
;MIRNFIVNHSMRLAMYNEFSKLKLLSVADTRFASMIVMLRRFKVVKQQLQALVISDQWSCYREDDTTRAKLVKDKLLDDTWWGDVDYILTFTEPMYSMLRLCDTDQPCLHLVYEMWDSMIRDVKKIIYAHEMKSEGQESSFWNVVRIILEERWSKSSTPLHCLAHSLNPR
;
A
#
# COMPACT_ATOMS: atom_id res chain seq x y z
N MET A 1 -7.61 11.09 -3.77
CA MET A 1 -7.79 12.55 -3.57
C MET A 1 -6.58 13.35 -4.04
N ILE A 2 -5.42 13.28 -3.37
CA ILE A 2 -4.21 14.09 -3.71
C ILE A 2 -3.76 13.90 -5.16
N ARG A 3 -3.69 12.65 -5.64
CA ARG A 3 -3.31 12.37 -7.03
C ARG A 3 -4.24 13.07 -8.04
N ASN A 4 -5.55 12.97 -7.85
CA ASN A 4 -6.52 13.60 -8.76
C ASN A 4 -6.43 15.12 -8.69
N PHE A 5 -6.20 15.67 -7.49
CA PHE A 5 -5.98 17.10 -7.31
C PHE A 5 -4.77 17.60 -8.11
N ILE A 6 -3.66 16.86 -8.12
CA ILE A 6 -2.45 17.25 -8.86
C ILE A 6 -2.60 17.00 -10.37
N VAL A 7 -3.07 15.83 -10.77
CA VAL A 7 -2.99 15.37 -12.18
C VAL A 7 -4.12 15.91 -13.05
N ASN A 8 -5.31 16.18 -12.50
CA ASN A 8 -6.47 16.57 -13.32
C ASN A 8 -6.43 18.04 -13.77
N HIS A 9 -5.44 18.82 -13.34
CA HIS A 9 -5.30 20.23 -13.70
C HIS A 9 -3.95 20.49 -14.34
N SER A 10 -3.97 21.01 -15.57
CA SER A 10 -2.78 21.18 -16.42
C SER A 10 -1.66 21.94 -15.72
N MET A 11 -1.96 23.05 -15.04
CA MET A 11 -0.96 23.84 -14.31
C MET A 11 -0.34 23.09 -13.12
N ARG A 12 -1.15 22.43 -12.28
CA ARG A 12 -0.65 21.66 -11.13
C ARG A 12 0.19 20.46 -11.58
N LEU A 13 -0.21 19.84 -12.69
CA LEU A 13 0.56 18.77 -13.32
C LEU A 13 1.89 19.28 -13.88
N ALA A 14 1.89 20.45 -14.54
CA ALA A 14 3.11 21.07 -15.05
C ALA A 14 4.08 21.38 -13.90
N MET A 15 3.60 22.03 -12.84
CA MET A 15 4.39 22.30 -11.64
C MET A 15 4.94 21.00 -11.02
N TYR A 16 4.11 19.97 -10.85
CA TYR A 16 4.59 18.67 -10.33
C TYR A 16 5.73 18.08 -11.17
N ASN A 17 5.65 18.19 -12.50
CA ASN A 17 6.68 17.68 -13.41
C ASN A 17 8.01 18.44 -13.30
N GLU A 18 8.02 19.68 -12.78
CA GLU A 18 9.25 20.41 -12.48
C GLU A 18 9.99 19.80 -11.28
N PHE A 19 9.26 19.29 -10.28
CA PHE A 19 9.84 18.69 -9.08
C PHE A 19 10.10 17.19 -9.21
N SER A 20 9.33 16.45 -10.02
CA SER A 20 9.42 15.00 -10.15
C SER A 20 9.36 14.53 -11.60
N LYS A 21 10.35 13.74 -12.03
CA LYS A 21 10.32 12.99 -13.29
C LYS A 21 9.44 11.74 -13.22
N LEU A 22 9.13 11.27 -12.02
CA LEU A 22 8.29 10.10 -11.78
C LEU A 22 6.82 10.49 -11.81
N LYS A 23 6.04 9.90 -12.71
CA LYS A 23 4.60 10.13 -12.77
C LYS A 23 3.86 9.47 -11.60
N LEU A 24 2.82 10.13 -11.10
CA LEU A 24 1.83 9.49 -10.23
C LEU A 24 1.00 8.51 -11.07
N LEU A 25 0.82 7.28 -10.57
CA LEU A 25 0.15 6.24 -11.34
C LEU A 25 -1.36 6.55 -11.46
N SER A 26 -1.91 6.32 -12.65
CA SER A 26 -3.35 6.13 -12.82
C SER A 26 -3.61 4.68 -12.53
N VAL A 27 -4.16 4.39 -11.36
CA VAL A 27 -4.47 3.02 -11.00
C VAL A 27 -5.88 2.72 -11.49
N ALA A 28 -6.01 1.73 -12.37
CA ALA A 28 -7.33 1.22 -12.76
C ALA A 28 -7.95 0.48 -11.57
N ASP A 29 -9.25 0.69 -11.31
CA ASP A 29 -9.98 0.08 -10.19
C ASP A 29 -9.95 -1.46 -10.21
N THR A 30 -9.57 -2.07 -11.34
CA THR A 30 -9.68 -3.51 -11.60
C THR A 30 -8.42 -4.34 -11.32
N ARG A 31 -7.36 -3.77 -10.74
CA ARG A 31 -6.12 -4.53 -10.47
C ARG A 31 -5.83 -4.66 -8.98
N PHE A 32 -5.52 -5.88 -8.55
CA PHE A 32 -5.13 -6.23 -7.19
C PHE A 32 -4.06 -5.28 -6.63
N ALA A 33 -4.13 -4.95 -5.34
CA ALA A 33 -3.19 -4.07 -4.62
C ALA A 33 -2.98 -2.66 -5.22
N SER A 34 -3.88 -2.23 -6.09
CA SER A 34 -3.99 -0.91 -6.71
C SER A 34 -3.61 0.25 -5.75
N MET A 35 -4.26 0.30 -4.60
CA MET A 35 -4.04 1.35 -3.59
C MET A 35 -2.66 1.25 -2.95
N ILE A 36 -2.18 0.04 -2.65
CA ILE A 36 -0.86 -0.20 -2.05
C ILE A 36 0.25 0.22 -3.01
N VAL A 37 0.14 -0.14 -4.29
CA VAL A 37 1.10 0.28 -5.33
C VAL A 37 1.15 1.79 -5.46
N MET A 38 0.00 2.47 -5.40
CA MET A 38 -0.04 3.93 -5.39
C MET A 38 0.59 4.51 -4.12
N LEU A 39 0.29 3.97 -2.93
CA LEU A 39 0.92 4.44 -1.69
C LEU A 39 2.45 4.28 -1.71
N ARG A 40 2.98 3.17 -2.24
CA ARG A 40 4.43 2.99 -2.45
C ARG A 40 4.98 4.09 -3.36
N ARG A 41 4.30 4.37 -4.47
CA ARG A 41 4.70 5.43 -5.39
C ARG A 41 4.66 6.81 -4.72
N PHE A 42 3.64 7.09 -3.89
CA PHE A 42 3.55 8.30 -3.09
C PHE A 42 4.73 8.47 -2.15
N LYS A 43 5.11 7.40 -1.45
CA LYS A 43 6.28 7.40 -0.55
C LYS A 43 7.57 7.72 -1.30
N VAL A 44 7.77 7.14 -2.49
CA VAL A 44 8.94 7.41 -3.35
C VAL A 44 9.03 8.89 -3.74
N VAL A 45 7.91 9.55 -3.99
CA VAL A 45 7.87 10.97 -4.39
C VAL A 45 7.57 11.93 -3.24
N LYS A 46 7.67 11.49 -1.97
CA LYS A 46 7.31 12.29 -0.77
C LYS A 46 8.00 13.65 -0.80
N GLN A 47 9.33 13.67 -0.97
CA GLN A 47 10.11 14.90 -0.93
C GLN A 47 9.73 15.87 -2.06
N GLN A 48 9.48 15.35 -3.27
CA GLN A 48 9.06 16.19 -4.40
C GLN A 48 7.66 16.76 -4.20
N LEU A 49 6.74 15.99 -3.62
CA LEU A 49 5.40 16.46 -3.26
C LEU A 49 5.45 17.55 -2.18
N GLN A 50 6.32 17.40 -1.18
CA GLN A 50 6.52 18.40 -0.12
C GLN A 50 7.14 19.69 -0.69
N ALA A 51 8.17 19.57 -1.53
CA ALA A 51 8.78 20.71 -2.20
C ALA A 51 7.76 21.48 -3.07
N LEU A 52 6.92 20.76 -3.82
CA LEU A 52 5.85 21.36 -4.62
C LEU A 52 4.92 22.24 -3.77
N VAL A 53 4.40 21.75 -2.64
CA VAL A 53 3.42 22.49 -1.83
C VAL A 53 4.04 23.62 -0.97
N ILE A 54 5.36 23.62 -0.84
CA ILE A 54 6.12 24.69 -0.18
C ILE A 54 6.54 25.79 -1.17
N SER A 55 6.63 25.47 -2.48
CA SER A 55 7.10 26.40 -3.51
C SER A 55 6.28 27.71 -3.60
N ASP A 56 6.94 28.78 -4.01
CA ASP A 56 6.29 30.07 -4.27
C ASP A 56 5.24 29.95 -5.38
N GLN A 57 5.51 29.12 -6.40
CA GLN A 57 4.58 28.82 -7.48
C GLN A 57 3.24 28.27 -6.95
N TRP A 58 3.26 27.45 -5.90
CA TRP A 58 2.05 26.95 -5.24
C TRP A 58 1.26 28.05 -4.52
N SER A 59 1.97 29.03 -3.97
CA SER A 59 1.36 30.18 -3.28
C SER A 59 0.80 31.23 -4.24
N CYS A 60 1.40 31.36 -5.43
CA CYS A 60 0.91 32.19 -6.53
C CYS A 60 -0.34 31.60 -7.20
N TYR A 61 -0.57 30.29 -7.05
CA TYR A 61 -1.74 29.61 -7.60
C TYR A 61 -2.99 29.91 -6.74
N ARG A 62 -3.77 30.93 -7.12
CA ARG A 62 -4.94 31.41 -6.34
C ARG A 62 -6.33 31.07 -6.90
N GLU A 63 -6.43 30.41 -8.05
CA GLU A 63 -7.73 30.29 -8.74
C GLU A 63 -8.17 28.83 -8.83
N ASP A 64 -9.07 28.45 -7.91
CA ASP A 64 -10.26 27.57 -8.10
C ASP A 64 -10.61 26.70 -6.89
N ASP A 65 -9.67 26.38 -5.99
CA ASP A 65 -9.96 25.49 -4.85
C ASP A 65 -8.98 25.65 -3.68
N THR A 66 -8.92 26.84 -3.10
CA THR A 66 -8.02 27.19 -1.99
C THR A 66 -8.23 26.29 -0.77
N THR A 67 -9.47 25.87 -0.50
CA THR A 67 -9.80 24.97 0.60
C THR A 67 -9.21 23.57 0.38
N ARG A 68 -9.41 22.94 -0.79
CA ARG A 68 -8.78 21.63 -1.06
C ARG A 68 -7.26 21.74 -1.20
N ALA A 69 -6.73 22.84 -1.75
CA ALA A 69 -5.29 23.08 -1.83
C ALA A 69 -4.65 23.10 -0.43
N LYS A 70 -5.30 23.78 0.52
CA LYS A 70 -4.87 23.81 1.92
C LYS A 70 -4.91 22.42 2.54
N LEU A 71 -6.01 21.68 2.39
CA LEU A 71 -6.10 20.30 2.90
C LEU A 71 -5.02 19.38 2.33
N VAL A 72 -4.73 19.48 1.03
CA VAL A 72 -3.66 18.70 0.38
C VAL A 72 -2.29 19.07 0.93
N LYS A 73 -2.02 20.38 1.10
CA LYS A 73 -0.77 20.87 1.69
C LYS A 73 -0.60 20.38 3.12
N ASP A 74 -1.61 20.59 3.96
CA ASP A 74 -1.60 20.16 5.36
C ASP A 74 -1.35 18.65 5.47
N LYS A 75 -2.01 17.85 4.62
CA LYS A 75 -1.83 16.39 4.62
C LYS A 75 -0.45 15.95 4.13
N LEU A 76 0.13 16.62 3.13
CA LEU A 76 1.47 16.28 2.62
C LEU A 76 2.60 16.70 3.57
N LEU A 77 2.35 17.66 4.45
CA LEU A 77 3.28 18.11 5.48
C LEU A 77 3.05 17.44 6.84
N ASP A 78 2.02 16.63 6.98
CA ASP A 78 1.69 15.88 8.20
C ASP A 78 2.55 14.61 8.32
N ASP A 79 3.56 14.66 9.20
CA ASP A 79 4.43 13.51 9.45
C ASP A 79 3.72 12.34 10.14
N THR A 80 2.66 12.60 10.91
CA THR A 80 1.84 11.54 11.52
C THR A 80 1.16 10.73 10.42
N TRP A 81 0.58 11.43 9.43
CA TRP A 81 -0.02 10.76 8.28
C TRP A 81 0.99 9.97 7.46
N TRP A 82 2.22 10.47 7.30
CA TRP A 82 3.27 9.69 6.64
C TRP A 82 3.68 8.46 7.45
N GLY A 83 3.63 8.53 8.79
CA GLY A 83 3.76 7.38 9.67
C GLY A 83 2.67 6.34 9.43
N ASP A 84 1.41 6.75 9.31
CA ASP A 84 0.30 5.85 8.97
C ASP A 84 0.49 5.19 7.60
N VAL A 85 0.94 5.96 6.59
CA VAL A 85 1.24 5.44 5.25
C VAL A 85 2.36 4.40 5.32
N ASP A 86 3.41 4.66 6.11
CA ASP A 86 4.51 3.74 6.30
C ASP A 86 4.06 2.44 6.97
N TYR A 87 3.25 2.56 8.02
CA TYR A 87 2.68 1.41 8.70
C TYR A 87 1.81 0.57 7.76
N ILE A 88 0.91 1.20 6.99
CA ILE A 88 0.06 0.51 6.00
C ILE A 88 0.92 -0.26 5.00
N LEU A 89 1.95 0.38 4.45
CA LEU A 89 2.84 -0.28 3.49
C LEU A 89 3.60 -1.45 4.13
N THR A 90 4.03 -1.29 5.38
CA THR A 90 4.81 -2.31 6.09
C THR A 90 3.98 -3.55 6.38
N PHE A 91 2.80 -3.42 7.00
CA PHE A 91 2.00 -4.62 7.34
C PHE A 91 1.38 -5.29 6.11
N THR A 92 1.18 -4.55 5.00
CA THR A 92 0.68 -5.14 3.74
C THR A 92 1.77 -5.71 2.84
N GLU A 93 3.05 -5.46 3.14
CA GLU A 93 4.20 -5.97 2.36
C GLU A 93 4.19 -7.51 2.24
N PRO A 94 4.01 -8.30 3.31
CA PRO A 94 4.02 -9.76 3.18
C PRO A 94 2.90 -10.28 2.27
N MET A 95 1.71 -9.66 2.33
CA MET A 95 0.58 -9.99 1.46
C MET A 95 0.90 -9.68 0.00
N TYR A 96 1.43 -8.48 -0.25
CA TYR A 96 1.81 -8.04 -1.59
C TYR A 96 2.88 -8.96 -2.19
N SER A 97 3.92 -9.27 -1.42
CA SER A 97 5.02 -10.14 -1.84
C SER A 97 4.56 -11.56 -2.17
N MET A 98 3.75 -12.17 -1.30
CA MET A 98 3.16 -13.49 -1.53
C MET A 98 2.36 -13.53 -2.83
N LEU A 99 1.49 -12.55 -3.03
CA LEU A 99 0.63 -12.49 -4.21
C LEU A 99 1.42 -12.18 -5.48
N ARG A 100 2.50 -11.40 -5.38
CA ARG A 100 3.37 -11.13 -6.52
C ARG A 100 4.12 -12.38 -6.97
N LEU A 101 4.54 -13.24 -6.04
CA LEU A 101 5.17 -14.52 -6.36
C LEU A 101 4.19 -15.47 -7.06
N CYS A 102 2.95 -15.55 -6.58
CA CYS A 102 1.89 -16.35 -7.20
C CYS A 102 1.46 -15.86 -8.59
N ASP A 103 1.72 -14.59 -8.91
CA ASP A 103 1.42 -13.95 -10.20
C ASP A 103 2.56 -14.13 -11.23
N THR A 104 3.66 -14.81 -10.87
CA THR A 104 4.74 -15.13 -11.82
C THR A 104 4.49 -16.45 -12.54
N ASP A 105 5.08 -16.62 -13.72
CA ASP A 105 5.03 -17.89 -14.48
C ASP A 105 5.88 -19.02 -13.83
N GLN A 106 6.42 -18.80 -12.63
CA GLN A 106 7.21 -19.81 -11.92
C GLN A 106 6.28 -20.81 -11.22
N PRO A 107 6.62 -22.12 -11.21
CA PRO A 107 5.86 -23.11 -10.46
C PRO A 107 5.86 -22.78 -8.95
N CYS A 108 4.75 -22.24 -8.47
CA CYS A 108 4.60 -21.82 -7.06
C CYS A 108 3.46 -22.54 -6.33
N LEU A 109 2.66 -23.31 -7.04
CA LEU A 109 1.46 -23.99 -6.53
C LEU A 109 1.73 -24.83 -5.27
N HIS A 110 2.87 -25.51 -5.24
CA HIS A 110 3.30 -26.37 -4.13
C HIS A 110 3.75 -25.58 -2.88
N LEU A 111 4.10 -24.29 -3.05
CA LEU A 111 4.58 -23.39 -2.00
C LEU A 111 3.46 -22.55 -1.39
N VAL A 112 2.27 -22.49 -2.01
CA VAL A 112 1.19 -21.57 -1.62
C VAL A 112 0.81 -21.71 -0.14
N TYR A 113 0.79 -22.93 0.41
CA TYR A 113 0.52 -23.17 1.83
C TYR A 113 1.58 -22.57 2.76
N GLU A 114 2.86 -22.81 2.47
CA GLU A 114 3.98 -22.31 3.27
C GLU A 114 4.09 -20.78 3.16
N MET A 115 3.92 -20.25 1.95
CA MET A 115 3.89 -18.80 1.71
C MET A 115 2.75 -18.12 2.46
N TRP A 116 1.58 -18.76 2.51
CA TRP A 116 0.43 -18.24 3.24
C TRP A 116 0.65 -18.22 4.75
N ASP A 117 1.17 -19.31 5.32
CA ASP A 117 1.51 -19.39 6.74
C ASP A 117 2.56 -18.34 7.14
N SER A 118 3.64 -18.21 6.35
CA SER A 118 4.65 -17.17 6.60
C SER A 118 4.07 -15.78 6.49
N MET A 119 3.24 -15.51 5.47
CA MET A 119 2.59 -14.22 5.29
C MET A 119 1.73 -13.85 6.51
N ILE A 120 0.88 -14.76 6.99
CA ILE A 120 0.05 -14.52 8.19
C ILE A 120 0.93 -14.19 9.41
N ARG A 121 1.99 -14.98 9.62
CA ARG A 121 2.91 -14.79 10.74
C ARG A 121 3.61 -13.43 10.68
N ASP A 122 4.08 -13.03 9.50
CA ASP A 122 4.82 -11.79 9.33
C ASP A 122 3.90 -10.56 9.45
N VAL A 123 2.68 -10.63 8.91
CA VAL A 123 1.65 -9.60 9.12
C VAL A 123 1.33 -9.45 10.61
N LYS A 124 1.11 -10.56 11.33
CA LYS A 124 0.83 -10.53 12.77
C LYS A 124 1.97 -9.87 13.54
N LYS A 125 3.21 -10.25 13.26
CA LYS A 125 4.40 -9.69 13.92
C LYS A 125 4.48 -8.17 13.75
N ILE A 126 4.25 -7.67 12.54
CA ILE A 126 4.30 -6.23 12.25
C ILE A 126 3.20 -5.48 13.01
N ILE A 127 1.96 -6.01 13.00
CA ILE A 127 0.83 -5.40 13.72
C ILE A 127 1.09 -5.38 15.23
N TYR A 128 1.56 -6.49 15.80
CA TYR A 128 1.83 -6.58 17.23
C TYR A 128 2.96 -5.65 17.65
N ALA A 129 4.03 -5.54 16.84
CA ALA A 129 5.11 -4.60 17.09
C ALA A 129 4.60 -3.15 17.08
N HIS A 130 3.75 -2.77 16.12
CA HIS A 130 3.17 -1.43 16.05
C HIS A 130 2.23 -1.12 17.22
N GLU A 131 1.46 -2.10 17.68
CA GLU A 131 0.57 -1.96 18.84
C GLU A 131 1.28 -2.14 20.20
N MET A 132 2.59 -2.39 20.20
CA MET A 132 3.39 -2.72 21.40
C MET A 132 2.83 -3.91 22.19
N LYS A 133 2.43 -4.96 21.48
CA LYS A 133 1.83 -6.18 22.05
C LYS A 133 2.75 -7.38 22.03
N SER A 134 2.66 -8.19 23.08
CA SER A 134 3.28 -9.53 23.16
C SER A 134 2.39 -10.61 22.57
N GLU A 135 2.94 -11.78 22.24
CA GLU A 135 2.22 -12.84 21.51
C GLU A 135 0.94 -13.36 22.18
N GLY A 136 0.81 -13.20 23.50
CA GLY A 136 -0.37 -13.59 24.28
C GLY A 136 -1.42 -12.48 24.46
N GLN A 137 -1.15 -11.25 24.01
CA GLN A 137 -2.09 -10.15 24.10
C GLN A 137 -3.04 -10.13 22.90
N GLU A 138 -4.30 -9.75 23.14
CA GLU A 138 -5.29 -9.62 22.08
C GLU A 138 -5.10 -8.32 21.29
N SER A 139 -5.27 -8.43 19.97
CA SER A 139 -5.31 -7.29 19.06
C SER A 139 -6.61 -7.29 18.28
N SER A 140 -7.43 -6.26 18.51
CA SER A 140 -8.68 -6.05 17.78
C SER A 140 -8.41 -5.83 16.29
N PHE A 141 -7.36 -5.08 15.94
CA PHE A 141 -6.97 -4.88 14.55
C PHE A 141 -6.49 -6.17 13.91
N TRP A 142 -5.61 -6.93 14.58
CA TRP A 142 -5.19 -8.24 14.08
C TRP A 142 -6.37 -9.19 13.90
N ASN A 143 -7.33 -9.20 14.82
CA ASN A 143 -8.51 -10.06 14.70
C ASN A 143 -9.30 -9.76 13.42
N VAL A 144 -9.51 -8.48 13.09
CA VAL A 144 -10.14 -8.08 11.82
C VAL A 144 -9.31 -8.52 10.62
N VAL A 145 -8.00 -8.24 10.62
CA VAL A 145 -7.11 -8.62 9.51
C VAL A 145 -7.08 -10.13 9.32
N ARG A 146 -6.97 -10.89 10.40
CA ARG A 146 -6.97 -12.35 10.41
C ARG A 146 -8.24 -12.92 9.82
N ILE A 147 -9.42 -12.43 10.23
CA ILE A 147 -10.70 -12.87 9.68
C ILE A 147 -10.74 -12.65 8.16
N ILE A 148 -10.32 -11.47 7.68
CA ILE A 148 -10.27 -11.17 6.24
C ILE A 148 -9.33 -12.13 5.50
N LEU A 149 -8.17 -12.44 6.08
CA LEU A 149 -7.23 -13.40 5.50
C LEU A 149 -7.82 -14.82 5.47
N GLU A 150 -8.39 -15.30 6.58
CA GLU A 150 -9.04 -16.62 6.67
C GLU A 150 -10.20 -16.76 5.66
N GLU A 151 -11.05 -15.74 5.54
CA GLU A 151 -12.12 -15.69 4.54
C GLU A 151 -11.60 -15.69 3.11
N ARG A 152 -10.46 -15.05 2.85
CA ARG A 152 -9.83 -15.07 1.54
C ARG A 152 -9.25 -16.43 1.22
N TRP A 153 -8.59 -17.06 2.20
CA TRP A 153 -8.01 -18.39 2.07
C TRP A 153 -9.07 -19.46 1.79
N SER A 154 -10.20 -19.42 2.49
CA SER A 154 -11.28 -20.41 2.28
C SER A 154 -11.83 -20.40 0.85
N LYS A 155 -11.78 -19.25 0.18
CA LYS A 155 -12.18 -19.11 -1.23
C LYS A 155 -11.09 -19.51 -2.23
N SER A 156 -9.83 -19.55 -1.80
CA SER A 156 -8.66 -19.78 -2.69
C SER A 156 -8.00 -21.14 -2.47
N SER A 157 -8.25 -21.81 -1.34
CA SER A 157 -7.79 -23.17 -1.09
C SER A 157 -8.59 -24.18 -1.93
N THR A 158 -7.89 -24.95 -2.76
CA THR A 158 -8.50 -25.94 -3.66
C THR A 158 -7.84 -27.29 -3.41
N PRO A 159 -8.50 -28.42 -3.70
CA PRO A 159 -7.88 -29.75 -3.61
C PRO A 159 -6.57 -29.85 -4.39
N LEU A 160 -6.43 -29.08 -5.48
CA LEU A 160 -5.23 -28.99 -6.28
C LEU A 160 -4.05 -28.36 -5.51
N HIS A 161 -4.30 -27.30 -4.73
CA HIS A 161 -3.29 -26.73 -3.83
C HIS A 161 -2.82 -27.77 -2.80
N CYS A 162 -3.76 -28.52 -2.20
CA CYS A 162 -3.44 -29.56 -1.21
C CYS A 162 -2.57 -30.67 -1.82
N LEU A 163 -2.93 -31.13 -3.01
CA LEU A 163 -2.21 -32.19 -3.72
C LEU A 163 -0.79 -31.74 -4.08
N ALA A 164 -0.64 -30.54 -4.65
CA ALA A 164 0.66 -30.00 -5.02
C ALA A 164 1.58 -29.84 -3.80
N HIS A 165 1.05 -29.39 -2.67
CA HIS A 165 1.80 -29.29 -1.43
C HIS A 165 2.22 -30.67 -0.90
N SER A 166 1.30 -31.65 -0.91
CA SER A 166 1.56 -33.01 -0.40
C SER A 166 2.57 -33.78 -1.24
N LEU A 167 2.65 -33.49 -2.54
CA LEU A 167 3.58 -34.09 -3.49
C LEU A 167 4.93 -33.36 -3.57
N ASN A 168 5.13 -32.28 -2.78
CA ASN A 168 6.40 -31.58 -2.73
C ASN A 168 7.44 -32.42 -1.94
N PRO A 169 8.54 -32.88 -2.56
CA PRO A 169 9.61 -33.57 -1.84
C PRO A 169 10.24 -32.59 -0.83
N ARG A 170 10.41 -33.04 0.41
CA ARG A 170 11.07 -32.25 1.47
C ARG A 170 12.58 -32.40 1.44
#